data_AF-N6YDX9-F1
#
_entry.id   AF-N6YDX9-F1
#
_cell.length_a   1.000
_cell.length_b   1.000
_cell.length_c   1.000
_cell.angle_alpha   90.00
_cell.angle_beta   90.00
_cell.angle_gamma   90.00
#
_symmetry.space_group_name_H-M   'P 1'
#
loop_
_entity.id
_entity.type
_entity.pdbx_description
1 polymer ?
#
loop_
_entity_poly.entity_id
_entity_poly.type
_entity_poly.pdbx_seq_one_letter_code
_entity_poly.pdbx_strand_id
1 'polypeptide(L)'
;MKKSILFGVIALSVAATASAQVKPEDQIKFRQAGYSFMSWNMGKIKANVEGEFNAQQVQAAANAIAAIAGSGMGALYGPGTDKDIGDRKTRAKPELFQNMEDVGKLAMDFNAAAANLAQAAASGDKAAVQKAFGETGATCKACHDKYRAD
;
A
#
# COMPACT_ATOMS: atom_id res chain seq x y z
N MET A 1 24.76 -59.64 -30.95
CA MET A 1 24.96 -58.32 -31.62
C MET A 1 24.09 -57.29 -30.89
N LYS A 2 24.55 -56.04 -30.85
CA LYS A 2 24.42 -55.03 -29.78
C LYS A 2 23.01 -54.42 -29.57
N LYS A 3 22.73 -54.03 -28.32
CA LYS A 3 21.61 -53.16 -27.83
C LYS A 3 21.71 -51.73 -28.38
N SER A 4 20.55 -51.06 -28.56
CA SER A 4 20.28 -49.61 -28.35
C SER A 4 18.77 -49.37 -28.51
N ILE A 5 17.95 -49.38 -27.43
CA ILE A 5 17.43 -48.20 -26.70
C ILE A 5 17.55 -46.86 -27.46
N LEU A 6 16.40 -46.26 -27.80
CA LEU A 6 16.31 -44.81 -28.00
C LEU A 6 15.14 -44.26 -27.18
N PHE A 7 15.51 -43.57 -26.10
CA PHE A 7 14.65 -42.82 -25.20
C PHE A 7 14.04 -41.62 -25.93
N GLY A 8 12.73 -41.42 -25.76
CA GLY A 8 12.08 -40.15 -26.06
C GLY A 8 12.52 -39.09 -25.06
N VAL A 9 12.95 -37.93 -25.57
CA VAL A 9 13.17 -36.72 -24.76
C VAL A 9 12.16 -35.70 -25.25
N ILE A 10 11.02 -35.63 -24.55
CA ILE A 10 10.16 -34.45 -24.57
C ILE A 10 10.91 -33.40 -23.75
N ALA A 11 11.57 -32.47 -24.41
CA ALA A 11 12.10 -31.28 -23.77
C ALA A 11 10.92 -30.39 -23.38
N LEU A 12 10.48 -30.51 -22.12
CA LEU A 12 9.58 -29.55 -21.50
C LEU A 12 10.39 -28.28 -21.26
N SER A 13 10.32 -27.35 -22.21
CA SER A 13 10.83 -25.99 -22.06
C SER A 13 10.03 -25.32 -20.95
N VAL A 14 10.51 -25.41 -19.71
CA VAL A 14 10.03 -24.57 -18.61
C VAL A 14 10.41 -23.14 -18.97
N ALA A 15 9.47 -22.43 -19.60
CA ALA A 15 9.51 -20.98 -19.67
C ALA A 15 9.40 -20.47 -18.23
N ALA A 16 10.55 -20.31 -17.56
CA ALA A 16 10.64 -19.56 -16.34
C ALA A 16 10.21 -18.13 -16.70
N THR A 17 8.96 -17.79 -16.39
CA THR A 17 8.54 -16.40 -16.31
C THR A 17 9.33 -15.78 -15.18
N ALA A 18 10.50 -15.21 -15.50
CA ALA A 18 11.18 -14.28 -14.65
C ALA A 18 10.24 -13.09 -14.47
N SER A 19 9.34 -13.17 -13.47
CA SER A 19 8.71 -11.99 -12.91
C SER A 19 9.87 -11.08 -12.49
N ALA A 20 10.07 -9.99 -13.22
CA ALA A 20 11.09 -9.02 -12.90
C ALA A 20 10.74 -8.43 -11.54
N GLN A 21 11.37 -8.95 -10.48
CA GLN A 21 11.19 -8.48 -9.12
C GLN A 21 11.55 -6.99 -9.08
N VAL A 22 10.65 -6.16 -8.56
CA VAL A 22 10.86 -4.70 -8.44
C VAL A 22 12.15 -4.45 -7.66
N LYS A 23 13.05 -3.63 -8.20
CA LYS A 23 14.32 -3.32 -7.53
C LYS A 23 14.08 -2.68 -6.16
N PRO A 24 14.89 -2.96 -5.13
CA PRO A 24 14.68 -2.40 -3.79
C PRO A 24 14.54 -0.86 -3.76
N GLU A 25 15.31 -0.14 -4.55
CA GLU A 25 15.23 1.31 -4.67
C GLU A 25 13.90 1.80 -5.27
N ASP A 26 13.32 1.02 -6.19
CA ASP A 26 12.01 1.29 -6.79
C ASP A 26 10.87 0.92 -5.82
N GLN A 27 11.04 -0.10 -4.99
CA GLN A 27 10.08 -0.41 -3.93
C GLN A 27 9.92 0.75 -2.95
N ILE A 28 11.05 1.34 -2.51
CA ILE A 28 11.06 2.54 -1.65
C ILE A 28 10.36 3.70 -2.36
N LYS A 29 10.69 3.95 -3.62
CA LYS A 29 10.08 5.02 -4.43
C LYS A 29 8.56 4.84 -4.55
N PHE A 30 8.11 3.64 -4.88
CA PHE A 30 6.68 3.38 -5.12
C PHE A 30 5.85 3.43 -3.85
N ARG A 31 6.34 2.90 -2.72
CA ARG A 31 5.60 2.99 -1.46
C ARG A 31 5.47 4.45 -1.01
N GLN A 32 6.55 5.23 -1.12
CA GLN A 32 6.51 6.66 -0.82
C GLN A 32 5.55 7.43 -1.74
N ALA A 33 5.53 7.12 -3.03
CA ALA A 33 4.58 7.72 -3.96
C ALA A 33 3.13 7.39 -3.60
N GLY A 34 2.84 6.13 -3.27
CA GLY A 34 1.51 5.69 -2.80
C GLY A 34 1.05 6.46 -1.56
N TYR A 35 1.88 6.50 -0.50
CA TYR A 35 1.54 7.24 0.71
C TYR A 35 1.41 8.76 0.47
N SER A 36 2.24 9.34 -0.40
CA SER A 36 2.17 10.77 -0.73
C SER A 36 0.88 11.12 -1.48
N PHE A 37 0.48 10.28 -2.44
CA PHE A 37 -0.77 10.48 -3.17
C PHE A 37 -2.00 10.29 -2.27
N MET A 38 -1.97 9.33 -1.35
CA MET A 38 -3.00 9.20 -0.32
C MET A 38 -3.06 10.44 0.59
N SER A 39 -1.91 10.96 1.03
CA SER A 39 -1.85 12.18 1.85
C SER A 39 -2.48 13.39 1.15
N TRP A 40 -2.23 13.56 -0.15
CA TRP A 40 -2.88 14.61 -0.94
C TRP A 40 -4.40 14.44 -0.99
N ASN A 41 -4.90 13.21 -1.19
CA ASN A 41 -6.33 12.92 -1.18
C ASN A 41 -6.97 13.12 0.20
N MET A 42 -6.28 12.75 1.29
CA MET A 42 -6.72 13.06 2.66
C MET A 42 -6.86 14.57 2.87
N GLY A 43 -5.93 15.38 2.33
CA GLY A 43 -6.02 16.84 2.35
C GLY A 43 -7.27 17.40 1.65
N LYS A 44 -7.65 16.83 0.49
CA LYS A 44 -8.88 17.21 -0.22
C LYS A 44 -10.14 16.90 0.60
N ILE A 45 -10.20 15.72 1.23
CA ILE A 45 -11.33 15.35 2.09
C ILE A 45 -11.39 16.29 3.30
N LYS A 46 -10.25 16.56 3.94
CA LYS A 46 -10.15 17.51 5.06
C LYS A 46 -10.75 18.87 4.70
N ALA A 47 -10.34 19.45 3.58
CA ALA A 47 -10.85 20.75 3.12
C ALA A 47 -12.38 20.74 2.91
N ASN A 48 -12.95 19.63 2.42
CA ASN A 48 -14.39 19.48 2.22
C ASN A 48 -15.17 19.31 3.53
N VAL A 49 -14.64 18.55 4.50
CA VAL A 49 -15.32 18.34 5.78
C VAL A 49 -15.23 19.59 6.68
N GLU A 50 -14.17 20.38 6.57
CA GLU A 50 -14.00 21.66 7.28
C GLU A 50 -14.66 22.85 6.57
N GLY A 51 -14.99 22.73 5.27
CA GLY A 51 -15.51 23.81 4.44
C GLY A 51 -16.80 23.46 3.69
N GLU A 52 -16.93 24.00 2.47
CA GLU A 52 -18.01 23.66 1.55
C GLU A 52 -17.84 22.21 1.07
N PHE A 53 -18.89 21.41 1.25
CA PHE A 53 -18.82 19.97 1.00
C PHE A 53 -19.26 19.63 -0.42
N ASN A 54 -18.32 19.11 -1.21
CA ASN A 54 -18.58 18.55 -2.52
C ASN A 54 -18.48 17.01 -2.49
N ALA A 55 -19.63 16.33 -2.52
CA ALA A 55 -19.70 14.88 -2.42
C ALA A 55 -18.88 14.15 -3.50
N GLN A 56 -18.87 14.66 -4.74
CA GLN A 56 -18.15 14.04 -5.85
C GLN A 56 -16.63 14.12 -5.67
N GLN A 57 -16.11 15.26 -5.22
CA GLN A 57 -14.68 15.42 -4.92
C GLN A 57 -14.25 14.52 -3.77
N VAL A 58 -15.07 14.42 -2.72
CA VAL A 58 -14.82 13.56 -1.56
C VAL A 58 -14.82 12.09 -1.97
N GLN A 59 -15.80 11.65 -2.75
CA GLN A 59 -15.88 10.28 -3.26
C GLN A 59 -14.66 9.92 -4.11
N ALA A 60 -14.25 10.79 -5.04
CA ALA A 60 -13.07 10.54 -5.86
C ALA A 60 -11.79 10.41 -5.01
N ALA A 61 -11.64 11.26 -3.99
CA ALA A 61 -10.49 11.21 -3.08
C ALA A 61 -10.50 9.95 -2.20
N ALA A 62 -11.66 9.60 -1.65
CA ALA A 62 -11.82 8.41 -0.82
C ALA A 62 -11.56 7.11 -1.60
N ASN A 63 -12.04 7.03 -2.85
CA ASN A 63 -11.78 5.90 -3.74
C ASN A 63 -10.30 5.74 -4.05
N ALA A 64 -9.57 6.84 -4.28
CA ALA A 64 -8.13 6.79 -4.50
C ALA A 64 -7.37 6.23 -3.28
N ILE A 65 -7.78 6.62 -2.06
CA ILE A 65 -7.20 6.11 -0.82
C ILE A 65 -7.48 4.61 -0.67
N ALA A 66 -8.74 4.20 -0.83
CA ALA A 66 -9.14 2.80 -0.72
C ALA A 66 -8.43 1.90 -1.76
N ALA A 67 -8.27 2.37 -2.99
CA ALA A 67 -7.58 1.64 -4.05
C ALA A 67 -6.10 1.42 -3.71
N ILE A 68 -5.40 2.43 -3.18
CA ILE A 68 -3.99 2.29 -2.79
C ILE A 68 -3.85 1.41 -1.54
N ALA A 69 -4.73 1.57 -0.54
CA ALA A 69 -4.75 0.71 0.63
C ALA A 69 -4.90 -0.77 0.25
N GLY A 70 -5.85 -1.07 -0.64
CA GLY A 70 -6.10 -2.41 -1.17
C GLY A 70 -5.11 -2.93 -2.22
N SER A 71 -4.07 -2.17 -2.59
CA SER A 71 -3.19 -2.51 -3.72
C SER A 71 -2.10 -3.54 -3.41
N GLY A 72 -2.03 -4.06 -2.17
CA GLY A 72 -0.96 -4.96 -1.76
C GLY A 72 0.40 -4.27 -1.52
N MET A 73 0.40 -3.04 -0.97
CA MET A 73 1.62 -2.27 -0.70
C MET A 73 2.69 -3.02 0.12
N GLY A 74 2.32 -4.06 0.88
CA GLY A 74 3.26 -4.93 1.58
C GLY A 74 4.35 -5.53 0.68
N ALA A 75 4.06 -5.76 -0.61
CA ALA A 75 5.04 -6.23 -1.59
C ALA A 75 6.20 -5.25 -1.84
N LEU A 76 6.09 -4.00 -1.37
CA LEU A 76 7.10 -2.94 -1.49
C LEU A 76 8.02 -2.85 -0.25
N TYR A 77 7.93 -3.82 0.66
CA TYR A 77 8.76 -3.94 1.85
C TYR A 77 9.69 -5.15 1.76
N GLY A 78 10.28 -5.38 0.59
CA GLY A 78 11.20 -6.48 0.35
C GLY A 78 12.57 -6.31 1.00
N PRO A 79 13.43 -7.35 0.92
CA PRO A 79 14.77 -7.34 1.48
C PRO A 79 15.62 -6.16 1.00
N GLY A 80 16.38 -5.56 1.93
CA GLY A 80 17.27 -4.43 1.65
C GLY A 80 16.61 -3.05 1.65
N THR A 81 15.27 -2.98 1.78
CA THR A 81 14.52 -1.71 1.81
C THR A 81 14.42 -1.09 3.21
N ASP A 82 15.10 -1.70 4.19
CA ASP A 82 15.24 -1.30 5.59
C ASP A 82 16.28 -0.19 5.82
N LYS A 83 16.99 0.19 4.76
CA LYS A 83 18.03 1.22 4.75
C LYS A 83 17.99 2.04 3.47
N ASP A 84 18.75 3.13 3.47
CA ASP A 84 18.96 3.94 2.27
C ASP A 84 19.66 3.12 1.16
N ILE A 85 19.30 3.40 -0.09
CA ILE A 85 19.86 2.74 -1.28
C ILE A 85 20.28 3.81 -2.28
N GLY A 86 21.58 4.09 -2.37
CA GLY A 86 22.10 5.23 -3.14
C GLY A 86 21.46 6.53 -2.66
N ASP A 87 20.85 7.28 -3.58
CA ASP A 87 20.14 8.53 -3.28
C ASP A 87 18.69 8.31 -2.79
N ARG A 88 18.20 7.07 -2.73
CA ARG A 88 16.87 6.77 -2.21
C ARG A 88 16.90 6.61 -0.70
N LYS A 89 16.30 7.58 -0.03
CA LYS A 89 16.17 7.62 1.43
C LYS A 89 14.93 6.88 1.89
N THR A 90 15.05 6.12 2.98
CA THR A 90 13.89 5.46 3.63
C THR A 90 13.66 6.04 5.02
N ARG A 91 12.39 6.28 5.36
CA ARG A 91 11.96 6.62 6.72
C ARG A 91 11.30 5.44 7.43
N ALA A 92 11.38 4.24 6.86
CA ALA A 92 10.94 3.04 7.56
C ALA A 92 11.95 2.74 8.68
N LYS A 93 11.46 2.68 9.92
CA LYS A 93 12.26 2.24 11.07
C LYS A 93 12.63 0.75 10.90
N PRO A 94 13.84 0.30 11.28
CA PRO A 94 14.22 -1.11 11.23
C PRO A 94 13.24 -2.04 11.96
N GLU A 95 12.61 -1.54 13.03
CA GLU A 95 11.60 -2.23 13.82
C GLU A 95 10.40 -2.67 12.99
N LEU A 96 10.07 -1.99 11.89
CA LEU A 96 9.01 -2.40 10.95
C LEU A 96 9.26 -3.84 10.47
N PHE A 97 10.49 -4.12 10.04
CA PHE A 97 10.88 -5.40 9.45
C PHE A 97 11.03 -6.52 10.49
N GLN A 98 11.15 -6.14 11.77
CA GLN A 98 11.22 -7.08 12.90
C GLN A 98 9.81 -7.44 13.42
N ASN A 99 8.79 -6.64 13.09
CA ASN A 99 7.43 -6.76 13.65
C ASN A 99 6.37 -6.91 12.54
N MET A 100 6.67 -7.68 11.49
CA MET A 100 5.81 -7.81 10.31
C MET A 100 4.38 -8.31 10.60
N GLU A 101 4.17 -9.04 11.70
CA GLU A 101 2.83 -9.43 12.16
C GLU A 101 2.00 -8.22 12.62
N ASP A 102 2.57 -7.36 13.46
CA ASP A 102 1.90 -6.11 13.91
C ASP A 102 1.72 -5.14 12.73
N VAL A 103 2.71 -5.05 11.83
CA VAL A 103 2.57 -4.26 10.58
C VAL A 103 1.42 -4.79 9.73
N GLY A 104 1.29 -6.12 9.59
CA GLY A 104 0.19 -6.75 8.87
C GLY A 104 -1.16 -6.43 9.51
N LYS A 105 -1.25 -6.46 10.84
CA LYS A 105 -2.47 -6.06 11.57
C LYS A 105 -2.84 -4.60 11.33
N LEU A 106 -1.89 -3.68 11.48
CA LEU A 106 -2.11 -2.25 11.22
C LEU A 106 -2.51 -1.99 9.77
N ALA A 107 -1.95 -2.74 8.81
CA ALA A 107 -2.33 -2.65 7.41
C ALA A 107 -3.76 -3.14 7.16
N MET A 108 -4.19 -4.23 7.81
CA MET A 108 -5.59 -4.70 7.73
C MET A 108 -6.56 -3.68 8.31
N ASP A 109 -6.24 -3.09 9.47
CA ASP A 109 -7.06 -2.06 10.11
C ASP A 109 -7.17 -0.81 9.21
N PHE A 110 -6.04 -0.38 8.61
CA PHE A 110 -6.02 0.71 7.64
C PHE A 110 -6.86 0.40 6.40
N ASN A 111 -6.74 -0.79 5.83
CA ASN A 111 -7.50 -1.21 4.64
C ASN A 111 -9.00 -1.19 4.92
N ALA A 112 -9.43 -1.69 6.08
CA ALA A 112 -10.82 -1.66 6.50
C ALA A 112 -11.33 -0.22 6.69
N ALA A 113 -10.55 0.64 7.34
CA ALA A 113 -10.90 2.05 7.54
C ALA A 113 -11.01 2.82 6.20
N ALA A 114 -10.08 2.60 5.28
CA ALA A 114 -10.09 3.20 3.96
C ALA A 114 -11.29 2.75 3.11
N ALA A 115 -11.65 1.46 3.18
CA ALA A 115 -12.86 0.95 2.53
C ALA A 115 -14.13 1.57 3.12
N ASN A 116 -14.21 1.68 4.44
CA ASN A 116 -15.31 2.36 5.12
C ASN A 116 -15.40 3.86 4.73
N LEU A 117 -14.26 4.54 4.60
CA LEU A 117 -14.22 5.93 4.12
C LEU A 117 -14.79 6.06 2.70
N ALA A 118 -14.45 5.15 1.79
CA ALA A 118 -15.03 5.14 0.44
C ALA A 118 -16.55 4.90 0.47
N GLN A 119 -17.02 3.98 1.32
CA GLN A 119 -18.45 3.73 1.50
C GLN A 119 -19.19 4.95 2.08
N ALA A 120 -18.64 5.57 3.12
CA ALA A 120 -19.18 6.79 3.71
C ALA A 120 -19.22 7.94 2.68
N ALA A 121 -18.17 8.09 1.89
CA ALA A 121 -18.13 9.10 0.82
C ALA A 121 -19.20 8.87 -0.25
N ALA A 122 -19.47 7.61 -0.61
CA ALA A 122 -20.53 7.28 -1.57
C ALA A 122 -21.94 7.62 -1.08
N SER A 123 -22.16 7.74 0.24
CA SER A 123 -23.44 8.15 0.81
C SER A 123 -23.73 9.66 0.62
N GLY A 124 -22.69 10.47 0.42
CA GLY A 124 -22.81 11.93 0.39
C GLY A 124 -23.07 12.59 1.75
N ASP A 125 -23.12 11.82 2.85
CA ASP A 125 -23.31 12.35 4.20
C ASP A 125 -21.99 12.89 4.77
N LYS A 126 -21.91 14.22 4.92
CA LYS A 126 -20.75 14.93 5.47
C LYS A 126 -20.36 14.43 6.85
N ALA A 127 -21.32 14.15 7.74
CA ALA A 127 -21.04 13.70 9.10
C ALA A 127 -20.48 12.26 9.10
N ALA A 128 -21.05 11.37 8.29
CA ALA A 128 -20.52 10.02 8.10
C ALA A 128 -19.09 10.05 7.54
N VAL A 129 -18.83 10.89 6.53
CA VAL A 129 -17.49 11.09 5.97
C VAL A 129 -16.53 11.61 7.03
N GLN A 130 -16.91 12.62 7.83
CA GLN A 130 -16.05 13.19 8.84
C GLN A 130 -15.63 12.15 9.90
N LYS A 131 -16.56 11.30 10.33
CA LYS A 131 -16.27 10.19 11.24
C LYS A 131 -15.30 9.20 10.61
N ALA A 132 -15.59 8.69 9.41
CA ALA A 132 -14.74 7.72 8.73
C ALA A 132 -13.35 8.28 8.36
N PHE A 133 -13.28 9.59 8.07
CA PHE A 133 -12.03 10.30 7.81
C PHE A 133 -11.15 10.33 9.06
N GLY A 134 -11.72 10.63 10.22
CA GLY A 134 -11.02 10.59 11.50
C GLY A 134 -10.49 9.19 11.84
N GLU A 135 -11.32 8.16 11.66
CA GLU A 135 -10.94 6.75 11.87
C GLU A 135 -9.79 6.33 10.94
N THR A 136 -9.88 6.70 9.66
CA THR A 136 -8.79 6.46 8.69
C THR A 136 -7.51 7.18 9.12
N GLY A 137 -7.60 8.46 9.50
CA GLY A 137 -6.45 9.22 10.00
C GLY A 137 -5.78 8.59 11.24
N ALA A 138 -6.58 8.00 12.14
CA ALA A 138 -6.06 7.30 13.32
C ALA A 138 -5.21 6.08 12.93
N THR A 139 -5.62 5.31 11.91
CA THR A 139 -4.82 4.16 11.42
C THR A 139 -3.51 4.61 10.76
N CYS A 140 -3.52 5.72 10.02
CA CYS A 140 -2.29 6.33 9.48
C CYS A 140 -1.31 6.68 10.60
N LYS A 141 -1.81 7.31 11.67
CA LYS A 141 -1.01 7.69 12.84
C LYS A 141 -0.47 6.47 13.58
N ALA A 142 -1.29 5.45 13.82
CA ALA A 142 -0.88 4.24 14.54
C ALA A 142 0.32 3.53 13.90
N CYS A 143 0.36 3.45 12.56
CA CYS A 143 1.51 2.90 11.85
C CYS A 143 2.73 3.84 11.88
N HIS A 144 2.53 5.14 11.66
CA HIS A 144 3.64 6.10 11.66
C HIS A 144 4.33 6.22 13.03
N ASP A 145 3.57 6.27 14.12
CA ASP A 145 4.12 6.39 15.48
C ASP A 145 5.10 5.25 15.79
N LYS A 146 4.77 4.03 15.36
CA LYS A 146 5.61 2.85 15.58
C LYS A 146 6.75 2.73 14.56
N TYR A 147 6.46 2.93 13.28
CA TYR A 147 7.30 2.39 12.20
C TYR A 147 7.86 3.41 11.22
N ARG A 148 7.54 4.70 11.38
CA ARG A 148 8.14 5.76 10.57
C ARG A 148 9.07 6.61 11.43
N ALA A 149 10.25 6.91 10.90
CA ALA A 149 11.15 7.94 11.41
C ALA A 149 10.67 9.29 10.88
N ASP A 150 10.22 10.16 11.78
CA ASP A 150 9.70 11.50 11.55
C ASP A 150 10.76 12.58 11.72
#